data_AF-A0A9P7F7Z4-F1
#
_entry.id   AF-A0A9P7F7Z4-F1
#
_cell.length_a   1.000
_cell.length_b   1.000
_cell.length_c   1.000
_cell.angle_alpha   90.00
_cell.angle_beta   90.00
_cell.angle_gamma   90.00
#
_symmetry.space_group_name_H-M   'P 1'
#
loop_
_entity.id
_entity.type
_entity.pdbx_description
1 polymer ?
#
loop_
_entity_poly.entity_id
_entity_poly.type
_entity_poly.pdbx_seq_one_letter_code
_entity_poly.pdbx_strand_id
1 'polypeptide(L)'
;MTIQETTPSVPSKRGSSALQMGPHKKVSSSDPLVSHGRHFGRTVFALCNYPSLLTNGILRLEQIEDFPLEDFPAEERREHCVFEQLLDSYPGLLEQLKDGSEEEILHVGELIGKGAAGARGDDTKTLKSAILDWISPKGEGIRPPLHRNSKIDRGFNHDLTGSLLCPAGLDWNDPQTKENLQSSEMMVCGDQWPVFLYAHHIYDPEDPWCGLLRRRLLVYAYKHMFTSPSSVDREPKAMRSGNARLHGMNSVTIASLAYIATQVR
;
A
#
# COMPACT_ATOMS: atom_id res chain seq x y z
N MET A 1 -56.02 -44.48 -38.04
CA MET A 1 -55.64 -43.18 -37.44
C MET A 1 -54.33 -43.37 -36.71
N THR A 2 -53.42 -42.46 -36.96
CA THR A 2 -51.97 -42.54 -36.83
C THR A 2 -51.51 -42.52 -35.38
N ILE A 3 -50.65 -43.46 -34.97
CA ILE A 3 -49.89 -43.37 -33.72
C ILE A 3 -48.56 -42.71 -34.09
N GLN A 4 -48.32 -41.54 -33.53
CA GLN A 4 -47.14 -40.73 -33.76
C GLN A 4 -46.09 -41.12 -32.72
N GLU A 5 -44.99 -41.77 -33.15
CA GLU A 5 -43.82 -42.04 -32.31
C GLU A 5 -43.09 -40.72 -32.01
N THR A 6 -42.99 -40.37 -30.72
CA THR A 6 -42.16 -39.28 -30.24
C THR A 6 -40.75 -39.80 -29.96
N THR A 7 -39.79 -39.39 -30.78
CA THR A 7 -38.35 -39.60 -30.54
C THR A 7 -37.83 -38.64 -29.44
N PRO A 8 -36.97 -39.10 -28.51
CA PRO A 8 -36.38 -38.22 -27.52
C PRO A 8 -35.21 -37.42 -28.12
N SER A 9 -35.32 -36.10 -28.13
CA SER A 9 -34.24 -35.20 -28.54
C SER A 9 -33.13 -35.17 -27.49
N VAL A 10 -31.95 -35.70 -27.82
CA VAL A 10 -30.74 -35.52 -27.02
C VAL A 10 -30.33 -34.03 -27.06
N PRO A 11 -30.02 -33.37 -25.92
CA PRO A 11 -29.53 -32.00 -25.96
C PRO A 11 -28.14 -31.97 -26.59
N SER A 12 -28.07 -31.43 -27.81
CA SER A 12 -26.82 -31.07 -28.47
C SER A 12 -26.08 -30.05 -27.60
N LYS A 13 -24.93 -30.44 -27.03
CA LYS A 13 -23.92 -29.49 -26.54
C LYS A 13 -23.47 -28.69 -27.76
N ARG A 14 -24.03 -27.50 -27.97
CA ARG A 14 -23.52 -26.53 -28.94
C ARG A 14 -22.03 -26.34 -28.66
N GLY A 15 -21.19 -26.77 -29.60
CA GLY A 15 -19.75 -26.51 -29.55
C GLY A 15 -19.54 -25.00 -29.48
N SER A 16 -18.82 -24.54 -28.46
CA SER A 16 -18.43 -23.14 -28.33
C SER A 16 -17.55 -22.76 -29.52
N SER A 17 -17.98 -21.78 -30.32
CA SER A 17 -17.19 -21.27 -31.44
C SER A 17 -15.90 -20.63 -30.92
N ALA A 18 -14.77 -20.91 -31.57
CA ALA A 18 -13.47 -20.30 -31.23
C ALA A 18 -13.44 -18.77 -31.38
N LEU A 19 -14.40 -18.20 -32.12
CA LEU A 19 -14.56 -16.77 -32.33
C LEU A 19 -15.65 -16.14 -31.45
N GLN A 20 -16.28 -16.93 -30.58
CA GLN A 20 -17.19 -16.42 -29.55
C GLN A 20 -16.41 -16.24 -28.25
N MET A 21 -16.46 -15.03 -27.69
CA MET A 21 -16.01 -14.82 -26.31
C MET A 21 -16.78 -15.80 -25.42
N GLY A 22 -16.03 -16.71 -24.77
CA GLY A 22 -16.58 -17.55 -23.72
C GLY A 22 -17.20 -16.68 -22.62
N PRO A 23 -18.07 -17.24 -21.77
CA PRO A 23 -18.63 -16.51 -20.64
C PRO A 23 -17.50 -15.82 -19.88
N HIS A 24 -17.67 -14.52 -19.59
CA HIS A 24 -16.66 -13.73 -18.88
C HIS A 24 -16.18 -14.54 -17.67
N LYS A 25 -14.91 -14.96 -17.70
CA LYS A 25 -14.24 -15.53 -16.53
C LYS A 25 -14.48 -14.53 -15.40
N LYS A 26 -15.14 -14.94 -14.31
CA LYS A 26 -15.03 -14.21 -13.05
C LYS A 26 -13.56 -13.90 -12.86
N VAL A 27 -13.22 -12.63 -12.60
CA VAL A 27 -11.84 -12.17 -12.38
C VAL A 27 -11.12 -13.29 -11.64
N SER A 28 -10.16 -13.93 -12.31
CA SER A 28 -9.35 -14.99 -11.72
C SER A 28 -8.97 -14.49 -10.35
N SER A 29 -9.32 -15.22 -9.28
CA SER A 29 -8.74 -14.94 -7.97
C SER A 29 -7.24 -14.86 -8.23
N SER A 30 -6.66 -13.69 -8.02
CA SER A 30 -5.20 -13.56 -8.07
C SER A 30 -4.64 -14.64 -7.16
N ASP A 31 -3.46 -15.17 -7.52
CA ASP A 31 -2.73 -16.09 -6.66
C ASP A 31 -2.83 -15.62 -5.19
N PRO A 32 -3.22 -16.50 -4.23
CA PRO A 32 -3.35 -16.13 -2.83
C PRO A 32 -2.12 -15.38 -2.29
N LEU A 33 -0.91 -15.79 -2.68
CA LEU A 33 0.34 -15.15 -2.28
C LEU A 33 0.42 -13.70 -2.76
N VAL A 34 -0.06 -13.42 -3.97
CA VAL A 34 -0.16 -12.04 -4.48
C VAL A 34 -1.16 -11.24 -3.65
N SER A 35 -2.30 -11.83 -3.29
CA SER A 35 -3.30 -11.16 -2.43
C SER A 35 -2.74 -10.89 -1.01
N HIS A 36 -2.05 -11.85 -0.41
CA HIS A 36 -1.42 -11.69 0.90
C HIS A 36 -0.31 -10.64 0.87
N GLY A 37 0.57 -10.67 -0.15
CA GLY A 37 1.60 -9.65 -0.35
C GLY A 37 1.04 -8.24 -0.47
N ARG A 38 -0.13 -8.07 -1.07
CA ARG A 38 -0.83 -6.76 -1.10
C ARG A 38 -1.21 -6.24 0.27
N HIS A 39 -1.55 -7.10 1.22
CA HIS A 39 -1.91 -6.66 2.57
C HIS A 39 -0.68 -6.50 3.46
N PHE A 40 0.21 -7.48 3.43
CA PHE A 40 1.46 -7.47 4.18
C PHE A 40 2.29 -6.22 3.86
N GLY A 41 2.44 -5.89 2.57
CA GLY A 41 3.16 -4.69 2.13
C GLY A 41 2.53 -3.38 2.64
N ARG A 42 1.22 -3.35 2.89
CA ARG A 42 0.53 -2.16 3.43
C ARG A 42 0.61 -2.04 4.95
N THR A 43 0.81 -3.15 5.67
CA THR A 43 0.54 -3.23 7.11
C THR A 43 1.72 -3.66 7.96
N VAL A 44 2.76 -4.25 7.36
CA VAL A 44 3.94 -4.75 8.05
C VAL A 44 5.21 -4.12 7.48
N PHE A 45 5.50 -4.35 6.19
CA PHE A 45 6.73 -3.81 5.58
C PHE A 45 6.57 -3.60 4.06
N ALA A 46 6.61 -2.34 3.64
CA ALA A 46 6.26 -1.95 2.27
C ALA A 46 7.37 -2.10 1.23
N LEU A 47 8.63 -2.02 1.67
CA LEU A 47 9.82 -2.02 0.82
C LEU A 47 10.73 -3.20 1.19
N CYS A 48 10.22 -4.42 1.03
CA CYS A 48 10.94 -5.64 1.36
C CYS A 48 11.56 -6.29 0.13
N ASN A 49 12.76 -6.87 0.29
CA ASN A 49 13.24 -7.92 -0.60
C ASN A 49 12.64 -9.24 -0.11
N TYR A 50 11.49 -9.64 -0.65
CA TYR A 50 10.74 -10.81 -0.18
C TYR A 50 11.48 -12.14 -0.35
N PRO A 51 12.13 -12.44 -1.48
CA PRO A 51 12.98 -13.62 -1.60
C PRO A 51 14.02 -13.72 -0.47
N SER A 52 14.79 -12.65 -0.24
CA SER A 52 15.79 -12.64 0.84
C SER A 52 15.17 -12.74 2.23
N LEU A 53 14.02 -12.10 2.48
CA LEU A 53 13.30 -12.22 3.75
C LEU A 53 12.94 -13.68 4.05
N LEU A 54 12.46 -14.42 3.05
CA LEU A 54 12.07 -15.83 3.22
C LEU A 54 13.30 -16.71 3.42
N THR A 55 14.32 -16.59 2.55
CA THR A 55 15.55 -17.39 2.67
C THR A 55 16.25 -17.14 4.01
N ASN A 56 16.46 -15.88 4.39
CA ASN A 56 17.09 -15.52 5.66
C ASN A 56 16.23 -15.96 6.85
N GLY A 57 14.90 -15.85 6.75
CA GLY A 57 13.96 -16.24 7.80
C GLY A 57 13.99 -17.74 8.08
N ILE A 58 14.01 -18.58 7.04
CA ILE A 58 14.11 -20.04 7.17
C ILE A 58 15.45 -20.44 7.78
N LEU A 59 16.56 -19.90 7.25
CA LEU A 59 17.90 -20.13 7.81
C LEU A 59 17.97 -19.69 9.28
N ARG A 60 17.28 -18.59 9.63
CA ARG A 60 17.24 -18.11 11.02
C ARG A 60 16.53 -19.09 11.95
N LEU A 61 15.43 -19.71 11.50
CA LEU A 61 14.69 -20.68 12.31
C LEU A 61 15.57 -21.87 12.72
N GLU A 62 16.49 -22.31 11.87
CA GLU A 62 17.46 -23.36 12.20
C GLU A 62 18.53 -22.84 13.17
N GLN A 63 19.06 -21.65 12.91
CA GLN A 63 20.12 -21.06 13.74
C GLN A 63 19.67 -20.78 15.19
N ILE A 64 18.39 -20.42 15.38
CA ILE A 64 17.87 -20.12 16.72
C ILE A 64 17.68 -21.37 17.60
N GLU A 65 17.78 -22.58 17.04
CA GLU A 65 17.82 -23.82 17.82
C GLU A 65 19.16 -23.94 18.58
N ASP A 66 20.24 -23.41 18.01
CA ASP A 66 21.59 -23.46 18.58
C ASP A 66 22.01 -22.18 19.32
N PHE A 67 21.51 -21.01 18.90
CA PHE A 67 21.86 -19.70 19.46
C PHE A 67 20.63 -18.83 19.73
N PRO A 68 20.48 -18.18 20.90
CA PRO A 68 19.32 -17.36 21.18
C PRO A 68 19.21 -16.16 20.23
N LEU A 69 17.98 -15.76 19.89
CA LEU A 69 17.72 -14.69 18.92
C LEU A 69 18.40 -13.36 19.32
N GLU A 70 18.52 -13.09 20.62
CA GLU A 70 19.11 -11.89 21.20
C GLU A 70 20.59 -11.69 20.86
N ASP A 71 21.31 -12.78 20.56
CA ASP A 71 22.74 -12.74 20.24
C ASP A 71 23.02 -12.31 18.79
N PHE A 72 21.97 -12.23 17.95
CA PHE A 72 22.11 -11.78 16.58
C PHE A 72 22.13 -10.25 16.45
N PRO A 73 22.78 -9.71 15.39
CA PRO A 73 22.75 -8.29 15.07
C PRO A 73 21.33 -7.71 15.05
N ALA A 74 21.18 -6.46 15.48
CA ALA A 74 19.87 -5.80 15.58
C ALA A 74 19.09 -5.77 14.26
N GLU A 75 19.79 -5.67 13.12
CA GLU A 75 19.20 -5.73 11.79
C GLU A 75 18.60 -7.11 11.49
N GLU A 76 19.35 -8.19 11.74
CA GLU A 76 18.90 -9.56 11.54
C GLU A 76 17.72 -9.92 12.45
N ARG A 77 17.73 -9.46 13.71
CA ARG A 77 16.58 -9.61 14.62
C ARG A 77 15.33 -8.89 14.09
N ARG A 78 15.50 -7.71 13.50
CA ARG A 78 14.41 -6.96 12.89
C ARG A 78 13.87 -7.66 11.64
N GLU A 79 14.75 -8.18 10.78
CA GLU A 79 14.35 -8.99 9.63
C GLU A 79 13.55 -10.22 10.06
N HIS A 80 14.03 -10.94 11.08
CA HIS A 80 13.33 -12.10 11.61
C HIS A 80 11.95 -11.76 12.15
N CYS A 81 11.80 -10.66 12.89
CA CYS A 81 10.49 -10.19 13.36
C CYS A 81 9.52 -9.84 12.22
N VAL A 82 10.02 -9.34 11.09
CA VAL A 82 9.20 -9.09 9.88
C VAL A 82 8.82 -10.41 9.21
N PHE A 83 9.71 -11.39 9.20
CA PHE A 83 9.45 -12.74 8.70
C PHE A 83 8.39 -13.47 9.54
N GLU A 84 8.48 -13.42 10.87
CA GLU A 84 7.47 -14.01 11.76
C GLU A 84 6.08 -13.40 11.52
N GLN A 85 5.99 -12.07 11.41
CA GLN A 85 4.73 -11.40 11.06
C GLN A 85 4.18 -11.82 9.69
N LEU A 86 5.05 -12.21 8.75
CA LEU A 86 4.63 -12.73 7.45
C LEU A 86 4.00 -14.11 7.61
N LEU A 87 4.64 -15.01 8.37
CA LEU A 87 4.11 -16.34 8.67
C LEU A 87 2.77 -16.27 9.41
N ASP A 88 2.67 -15.41 10.42
CA ASP A 88 1.43 -15.19 11.17
C ASP A 88 0.27 -14.71 10.28
N SER A 89 0.59 -13.92 9.25
CA SER A 89 -0.41 -13.38 8.32
C SER A 89 -0.88 -14.38 7.26
N TYR A 90 -0.17 -15.51 7.08
CA TYR A 90 -0.48 -16.53 6.09
C TYR A 90 -0.26 -17.95 6.64
N PRO A 91 -1.28 -18.54 7.30
CA PRO A 91 -1.21 -19.90 7.81
C PRO A 91 -0.89 -20.92 6.72
N GLY A 92 0.04 -21.84 6.98
CA GLY A 92 0.49 -22.83 6.00
C GLY A 92 1.71 -22.40 5.18
N LEU A 93 2.14 -21.13 5.28
CA LEU A 93 3.30 -20.63 4.54
C LEU A 93 4.58 -21.33 5.00
N LEU A 94 4.77 -21.52 6.30
CA LEU A 94 5.99 -22.12 6.83
C LEU A 94 6.12 -23.57 6.37
N GLU A 95 5.03 -24.34 6.43
CA GLU A 95 5.00 -25.72 5.97
C GLU A 95 5.32 -25.81 4.47
N GLN A 96 4.75 -24.90 3.67
CA GLN A 96 5.06 -24.81 2.24
C GLN A 96 6.55 -24.50 1.98
N LEU A 97 7.16 -23.66 2.82
CA LEU A 97 8.55 -23.24 2.65
C LEU A 97 9.56 -24.27 3.16
N LYS A 98 9.25 -24.99 4.25
CA LYS A 98 10.15 -25.99 4.86
C LYS A 98 10.44 -27.18 3.95
N ASP A 99 9.42 -27.61 3.22
CA ASP A 99 9.53 -28.74 2.29
C ASP A 99 9.92 -28.29 0.87
N GLY A 100 10.08 -26.98 0.66
CA GLY A 100 10.28 -26.37 -0.65
C GLY A 100 11.74 -26.30 -1.08
N SER A 101 11.98 -26.34 -2.39
CA SER A 101 13.32 -26.07 -2.96
C SER A 101 13.69 -24.58 -2.86
N GLU A 102 14.98 -24.26 -3.04
CA GLU A 102 15.43 -22.86 -3.10
C GLU A 102 14.68 -22.07 -4.18
N GLU A 103 14.46 -22.66 -5.36
CA GLU A 103 13.69 -22.04 -6.44
C GLU A 103 12.22 -21.81 -6.06
N GLU A 104 11.62 -22.71 -5.28
CA GLU A 104 10.25 -22.55 -4.79
C GLU A 104 10.16 -21.40 -3.77
N ILE A 105 11.12 -21.28 -2.86
CA ILE A 105 11.21 -20.17 -1.90
C ILE A 105 11.34 -18.84 -2.65
N LEU A 106 12.23 -18.77 -3.65
CA LEU A 106 12.40 -17.58 -4.49
C LEU A 106 11.08 -17.23 -5.19
N HIS A 107 10.41 -18.22 -5.79
CA HIS A 107 9.14 -18.02 -6.48
C HIS A 107 8.03 -17.50 -5.56
N VAL A 108 7.90 -18.06 -4.35
CA VAL A 108 6.96 -17.58 -3.35
C VAL A 108 7.26 -16.12 -2.97
N GLY A 109 8.54 -15.80 -2.76
CA GLY A 109 8.99 -14.43 -2.50
C GLY A 109 8.62 -13.47 -3.63
N GLU A 110 8.80 -13.87 -4.88
CA GLU A 110 8.41 -13.07 -6.06
C GLU A 110 6.90 -12.83 -6.13
N LEU A 111 6.07 -13.81 -5.82
CA LEU A 111 4.61 -13.67 -5.81
C LEU A 111 4.13 -12.70 -4.73
N ILE A 112 4.68 -12.79 -3.52
CA ILE A 112 4.38 -11.86 -2.43
C ILE A 112 4.86 -10.44 -2.82
N GLY A 113 6.07 -10.33 -3.36
CA GLY A 113 6.64 -9.07 -3.82
C GLY A 113 5.82 -8.42 -4.95
N LYS A 114 5.33 -9.21 -5.90
CA LYS A 114 4.39 -8.76 -6.93
C LYS A 114 3.11 -8.21 -6.33
N GLY A 115 2.58 -8.88 -5.30
CA GLY A 115 1.46 -8.39 -4.50
C GLY A 115 1.72 -7.01 -3.91
N ALA A 116 2.79 -6.89 -3.13
CA ALA A 116 3.17 -5.64 -2.46
C ALA A 116 3.43 -4.49 -3.45
N ALA A 117 4.18 -4.74 -4.52
CA ALA A 117 4.45 -3.75 -5.56
C ALA A 117 3.16 -3.33 -6.30
N GLY A 118 2.29 -4.29 -6.62
CA GLY A 118 0.99 -4.01 -7.23
C GLY A 118 0.08 -3.17 -6.33
N ALA A 119 0.03 -3.46 -5.03
CA ALA A 119 -0.71 -2.66 -4.06
C ALA A 119 -0.20 -1.20 -4.04
N ARG A 120 1.11 -1.01 -3.96
CA ARG A 120 1.74 0.33 -3.98
C ARG A 120 1.38 1.11 -5.24
N GLY A 121 1.48 0.48 -6.40
CA GLY A 121 1.14 1.11 -7.69
C GLY A 121 -0.33 1.54 -7.75
N ASP A 122 -1.25 0.67 -7.33
CA ASP A 122 -2.68 0.98 -7.29
C ASP A 122 -3.00 2.12 -6.32
N ASP A 123 -2.39 2.09 -5.12
CA ASP A 123 -2.60 3.08 -4.08
C ASP A 123 -2.07 4.45 -4.51
N THR A 124 -0.84 4.53 -5.05
CA THR A 124 -0.29 5.76 -5.63
C THR A 124 -1.20 6.30 -6.75
N LYS A 125 -1.71 5.43 -7.62
CA LYS A 125 -2.57 5.83 -8.75
C LYS A 125 -3.88 6.46 -8.27
N THR A 126 -4.52 5.86 -7.27
CA THR A 126 -5.82 6.31 -6.74
C THR A 126 -5.68 7.56 -5.86
N LEU A 127 -4.65 7.64 -5.03
CA LEU A 127 -4.36 8.82 -4.20
C LEU A 127 -3.98 10.05 -5.03
N LYS A 128 -3.28 9.86 -6.15
CA LYS A 128 -2.78 10.97 -6.98
C LYS A 128 -3.87 11.98 -7.33
N SER A 129 -5.07 11.55 -7.68
CA SER A 129 -6.17 12.47 -8.00
C SER A 129 -6.92 12.91 -6.74
N ALA A 130 -7.14 12.00 -5.79
CA ALA A 130 -7.95 12.26 -4.60
C ALA A 130 -7.31 13.31 -3.68
N ILE A 131 -5.98 13.31 -3.54
CA ILE A 131 -5.27 14.28 -2.69
C ILE A 131 -5.54 15.71 -3.14
N LEU A 132 -5.63 15.97 -4.45
CA LEU A 132 -5.92 17.32 -4.95
C LEU A 132 -7.29 17.81 -4.47
N ASP A 133 -8.29 16.92 -4.43
CA ASP A 133 -9.62 17.26 -3.91
C ASP A 133 -9.58 17.57 -2.41
N TRP A 134 -8.70 16.91 -1.66
CA TRP A 134 -8.59 17.08 -0.21
C TRP A 134 -7.78 18.31 0.23
N ILE A 135 -6.79 18.71 -0.56
CA ILE A 135 -5.95 19.89 -0.26
C ILE A 135 -6.51 21.18 -0.87
N SER A 136 -7.47 21.07 -1.80
CA SER A 136 -8.13 22.25 -2.38
C SER A 136 -8.82 23.09 -1.31
N PRO A 137 -8.61 24.41 -1.27
CA PRO A 137 -9.35 25.30 -0.38
C PRO A 137 -10.86 25.18 -0.60
N LYS A 138 -11.66 25.32 0.47
CA LYS A 138 -13.12 25.16 0.36
C LYS A 138 -13.70 26.29 -0.50
N GLY A 139 -14.41 25.92 -1.56
CA GLY A 139 -15.09 26.87 -2.43
C GLY A 139 -14.20 27.52 -3.48
N GLU A 140 -12.90 27.22 -3.51
CA GLU A 140 -11.95 27.77 -4.47
C GLU A 140 -11.14 26.66 -5.13
N GLY A 141 -10.75 26.88 -6.39
CA GLY A 141 -9.82 25.98 -7.08
C GLY A 141 -8.38 26.24 -6.65
N ILE A 142 -7.53 25.21 -6.76
CA ILE A 142 -6.08 25.36 -6.61
C ILE A 142 -5.56 26.34 -7.68
N ARG A 143 -4.71 27.28 -7.28
CA ARG A 143 -4.09 28.27 -8.18
C ARG A 143 -2.55 28.21 -8.07
N PRO A 144 -1.84 28.03 -9.19
CA PRO A 144 -2.35 27.65 -10.52
C PRO A 144 -3.04 26.26 -10.52
N PRO A 145 -3.94 25.96 -11.47
CA PRO A 145 -4.62 24.66 -11.49
C PRO A 145 -3.65 23.48 -11.61
N LEU A 146 -3.80 22.48 -10.75
CA LEU A 146 -3.00 21.25 -10.80
C LEU A 146 -3.69 20.16 -11.61
N HIS A 147 -2.95 19.55 -12.54
CA HIS A 147 -3.47 18.42 -13.32
C HIS A 147 -3.64 17.15 -12.47
N ARG A 148 -4.82 16.54 -12.52
CA ARG A 148 -5.14 15.30 -11.77
C ARG A 148 -4.26 14.10 -12.14
N ASN A 149 -3.83 14.02 -13.40
CA ASN A 149 -3.08 12.88 -13.92
C ASN A 149 -1.57 13.09 -13.99
N SER A 150 -1.10 14.33 -13.86
CA SER A 150 0.33 14.70 -13.91
C SER A 150 0.82 15.15 -12.53
N LYS A 151 2.10 14.88 -12.24
CA LYS A 151 2.77 15.35 -11.02
C LYS A 151 3.84 16.43 -11.30
N ILE A 152 4.04 16.84 -12.56
CA ILE A 152 5.12 17.74 -12.97
C ILE A 152 5.07 19.07 -12.21
N ASP A 153 3.87 19.64 -12.09
CA ASP A 153 3.65 20.93 -11.43
C ASP A 153 3.37 20.80 -9.93
N ARG A 154 3.58 19.62 -9.33
CA ARG A 154 3.37 19.38 -7.89
C ARG A 154 4.69 19.44 -7.14
N GLY A 155 4.67 19.14 -5.85
CA GLY A 155 5.86 19.20 -5.02
C GLY A 155 6.23 20.64 -4.72
N PHE A 156 7.53 20.93 -4.69
CA PHE A 156 8.05 22.28 -4.45
C PHE A 156 7.76 23.26 -5.60
N ASN A 157 7.41 22.76 -6.80
CA ASN A 157 7.08 23.59 -7.96
C ASN A 157 5.75 24.35 -7.84
N HIS A 158 4.95 24.08 -6.81
CA HIS A 158 3.67 24.75 -6.60
C HIS A 158 3.49 25.13 -5.13
N ASP A 159 3.03 26.34 -4.88
CA ASP A 159 2.97 26.93 -3.55
C ASP A 159 2.16 26.10 -2.53
N LEU A 160 0.94 25.67 -2.90
CA LEU A 160 0.12 24.80 -2.06
C LEU A 160 0.77 23.45 -1.71
N THR A 161 1.34 22.73 -2.69
CA THR A 161 1.94 21.41 -2.41
C THR A 161 3.31 21.53 -1.77
N GLY A 162 4.07 22.57 -2.12
CA GLY A 162 5.38 22.86 -1.58
C GLY A 162 5.32 23.24 -0.11
N SER A 163 4.38 24.11 0.28
CA SER A 163 4.13 24.44 1.68
C SER A 163 3.78 23.22 2.54
N LEU A 164 3.02 22.26 2.00
CA LEU A 164 2.69 21.01 2.69
C LEU A 164 3.90 20.06 2.82
N LEU A 165 4.78 20.05 1.83
CA LEU A 165 5.95 19.17 1.78
C LEU A 165 7.21 19.79 2.39
N CYS A 166 7.18 21.09 2.70
CA CYS A 166 8.27 21.79 3.34
C CYS A 166 8.66 21.06 4.64
N PRO A 167 9.96 20.81 4.89
CA PRO A 167 10.42 20.24 6.15
C PRO A 167 9.87 21.03 7.34
N ALA A 168 9.39 20.34 8.36
CA ALA A 168 8.64 20.95 9.44
C ALA A 168 9.45 21.94 10.31
N GLY A 169 10.78 21.86 10.25
CA GLY A 169 11.70 22.82 10.88
C GLY A 169 12.05 24.03 10.03
N LEU A 170 11.48 24.19 8.84
CA LEU A 170 11.72 25.30 7.92
C LEU A 170 10.42 26.09 7.67
N ASP A 171 10.57 27.36 7.26
CA ASP A 171 9.44 28.20 6.88
C ASP A 171 9.33 28.29 5.36
N TRP A 172 8.22 27.80 4.80
CA TRP A 172 7.95 27.91 3.37
C TRP A 172 7.79 29.36 2.89
N ASN A 173 7.41 30.28 3.77
CA ASN A 173 7.26 31.69 3.43
C ASN A 173 8.59 32.44 3.37
N ASP A 174 9.68 31.85 3.89
CA ASP A 174 11.03 32.37 3.68
C ASP A 174 11.44 32.18 2.21
N PRO A 175 11.70 33.28 1.46
CA PRO A 175 12.04 33.20 0.04
C PRO A 175 13.27 32.33 -0.23
N GLN A 176 14.26 32.34 0.66
CA GLN A 176 15.49 31.58 0.49
C GLN A 176 15.25 30.08 0.65
N THR A 177 14.51 29.68 1.70
CA THR A 177 14.06 28.29 1.88
C THR A 177 13.29 27.79 0.65
N LYS A 178 12.32 28.59 0.18
CA LYS A 178 11.49 28.23 -0.97
C LYS A 178 12.32 28.08 -2.25
N GLU A 179 13.22 29.02 -2.53
CA GLU A 179 14.11 28.97 -3.69
C GLU A 179 15.02 27.74 -3.64
N ASN A 180 15.69 27.48 -2.52
CA ASN A 180 16.59 26.33 -2.34
C ASN A 180 15.89 24.98 -2.52
N LEU A 181 14.64 24.86 -2.07
CA LEU A 181 13.81 23.66 -2.24
C LEU A 181 13.34 23.50 -3.69
N GLN A 182 13.02 24.60 -4.38
CA GLN A 182 12.61 24.60 -5.79
C GLN A 182 13.77 24.31 -6.74
N SER A 183 14.95 24.88 -6.49
CA SER A 183 16.16 24.66 -7.28
C SER A 183 16.80 23.29 -7.02
N SER A 184 16.34 22.56 -5.98
CA SER A 184 16.96 21.32 -5.48
C SER A 184 18.40 21.51 -4.96
N GLU A 185 18.79 22.74 -4.63
CA GLU A 185 20.06 23.02 -3.94
C GLU A 185 20.04 22.53 -2.50
N MET A 186 18.85 22.53 -1.87
CA MET A 186 18.61 21.88 -0.59
C MET A 186 18.05 20.47 -0.81
N MET A 187 18.86 19.47 -0.50
CA MET A 187 18.41 18.09 -0.45
C MET A 187 17.65 17.83 0.85
N VAL A 188 16.37 17.46 0.75
CA VAL A 188 15.57 17.07 1.92
C VAL A 188 15.87 15.61 2.28
N CYS A 189 16.48 15.39 3.42
CA CYS A 189 16.81 14.05 3.93
C CYS A 189 15.56 13.33 4.49
N GLY A 190 15.63 11.99 4.61
CA GLY A 190 14.49 11.17 5.06
C GLY A 190 14.07 11.39 6.52
N ASP A 191 14.93 12.00 7.32
CA ASP A 191 14.70 12.44 8.70
C ASP A 191 14.08 13.85 8.78
N GLN A 192 14.07 14.61 7.68
CA GLN A 192 13.43 15.91 7.58
C GLN A 192 11.97 15.74 7.15
N TRP A 193 11.11 15.61 8.14
CA TRP A 193 9.72 15.27 7.92
C TRP A 193 8.89 16.44 7.38
N PRO A 194 7.99 16.21 6.41
CA PRO A 194 7.19 17.27 5.85
C PRO A 194 6.10 17.74 6.83
N VAL A 195 5.80 19.03 6.82
CA VAL A 195 4.87 19.65 7.78
C VAL A 195 3.44 19.08 7.69
N PHE A 196 3.04 18.50 6.55
CA PHE A 196 1.73 17.85 6.42
C PHE A 196 1.52 16.65 7.37
N LEU A 197 2.59 16.08 7.95
CA LEU A 197 2.44 15.02 8.94
C LEU A 197 1.88 15.55 10.27
N TYR A 198 2.10 16.83 10.58
CA TYR A 198 1.77 17.42 11.86
C TYR A 198 0.36 18.00 11.90
N ALA A 199 -0.29 17.87 13.06
CA ALA A 199 -1.55 18.54 13.35
C ALA A 199 -1.40 20.04 13.13
N HIS A 200 -2.39 20.65 12.46
CA HIS A 200 -2.40 22.09 12.17
C HIS A 200 -1.20 22.64 11.37
N HIS A 201 -0.30 21.78 10.87
CA HIS A 201 1.00 22.17 10.29
C HIS A 201 1.94 22.85 11.29
N ILE A 202 1.89 22.44 12.56
CA ILE A 202 2.73 23.02 13.62
C ILE A 202 3.69 21.95 14.11
N TYR A 203 4.98 22.25 14.02
CA TYR A 203 6.06 21.46 14.59
C TYR A 203 6.58 22.15 15.85
N ASP A 204 6.66 21.39 16.94
CA ASP A 204 7.23 21.87 18.20
C ASP A 204 8.64 21.27 18.34
N PRO A 205 9.71 22.07 18.31
CA PRO A 205 11.08 21.56 18.47
C PRO A 205 11.35 21.03 19.89
N GLU A 206 10.60 21.47 20.90
CA GLU A 206 10.72 21.00 22.28
C GLU A 206 9.92 19.71 22.53
N ASP A 207 8.86 19.49 21.74
CA ASP A 207 8.11 18.22 21.70
C ASP A 207 7.83 17.78 20.24
N PRO A 208 8.81 17.18 19.54
CA PRO A 208 8.67 16.75 18.15
C PRO A 208 7.58 15.70 17.91
N TRP A 209 7.06 15.06 18.97
CA TRP A 209 5.99 14.07 18.86
C TRP A 209 4.60 14.72 18.91
N CYS A 210 4.53 15.97 19.34
CA CYS A 210 3.28 16.71 19.43
C CYS A 210 2.64 16.86 18.04
N GLY A 211 1.39 16.38 17.91
CA GLY A 211 0.65 16.49 16.66
C GLY A 211 1.14 15.60 15.50
N LEU A 212 2.23 14.86 15.67
CA LEU A 212 2.81 14.00 14.63
C LEU A 212 1.82 12.92 14.16
N LEU A 213 1.72 12.73 12.84
CA LEU A 213 0.82 11.80 12.15
C LEU A 213 -0.67 12.02 12.44
N ARG A 214 -1.06 13.19 12.95
CA ARG A 214 -2.46 13.51 13.32
C ARG A 214 -3.17 14.42 12.32
N ARG A 215 -2.58 14.68 11.14
CA ARG A 215 -3.22 15.50 10.11
C ARG A 215 -4.42 14.79 9.47
N ARG A 216 -5.51 15.54 9.21
CA ARG A 216 -6.71 15.04 8.51
C ARG A 216 -6.39 14.41 7.14
N LEU A 217 -5.38 14.91 6.45
CA LEU A 217 -4.93 14.37 5.16
C LEU A 217 -4.50 12.90 5.27
N LEU A 218 -3.79 12.54 6.34
CA LEU A 218 -3.40 11.15 6.62
C LEU A 218 -4.63 10.28 6.93
N VAL A 219 -5.58 10.80 7.70
CA VAL A 219 -6.85 10.11 7.99
C VAL A 219 -7.63 9.85 6.70
N TYR A 220 -7.69 10.83 5.79
CA TYR A 220 -8.37 10.70 4.51
C TYR A 220 -7.70 9.66 3.62
N ALA A 221 -6.37 9.69 3.50
CA ALA A 221 -5.61 8.69 2.75
C ALA A 221 -5.79 7.28 3.35
N TYR A 222 -5.73 7.16 4.68
CA TYR A 222 -5.95 5.89 5.38
C TYR A 222 -7.35 5.33 5.08
N LYS A 223 -8.40 6.16 5.23
CA LYS A 223 -9.77 5.75 4.90
C LYS A 223 -9.92 5.36 3.43
N HIS A 224 -9.36 6.15 2.52
CA HIS A 224 -9.40 5.89 1.08
C HIS A 224 -8.84 4.50 0.74
N MET A 225 -7.74 4.10 1.39
CA MET A 225 -7.03 2.86 1.08
C MET A 225 -7.52 1.66 1.87
N PHE A 226 -7.77 1.80 3.17
CA PHE A 226 -8.13 0.66 4.02
C PHE A 226 -9.63 0.43 4.13
N THR A 227 -10.46 1.45 3.87
CA THR A 227 -11.93 1.31 3.96
C THR A 227 -12.57 1.42 2.58
N SER A 228 -12.74 2.63 2.04
CA SER A 228 -13.13 2.84 0.65
C SER A 228 -12.87 4.29 0.25
N PRO A 229 -12.66 4.60 -1.04
CA PRO A 229 -12.60 5.97 -1.52
C PRO A 229 -13.82 6.82 -1.14
N SER A 230 -15.00 6.19 -1.10
CA SER A 230 -16.26 6.83 -0.77
C SER A 230 -16.48 7.14 0.71
N SER A 231 -15.69 6.54 1.63
CA SER A 231 -15.89 6.71 3.06
C SER A 231 -15.24 7.98 3.62
N VAL A 232 -14.37 8.65 2.85
CA VAL A 232 -13.54 9.77 3.33
C VAL A 232 -14.38 10.88 3.95
N ASP A 233 -15.43 11.32 3.23
CA ASP A 233 -16.30 12.45 3.62
C ASP A 233 -17.77 12.06 3.91
N ARG A 234 -18.16 10.80 3.72
CA ARG A 234 -19.56 10.35 3.84
C ARG A 234 -19.62 9.00 4.54
N GLU A 235 -20.81 8.66 5.04
CA GLU A 235 -21.09 7.29 5.48
C GLU A 235 -20.79 6.29 4.34
N PRO A 236 -20.18 5.13 4.65
CA PRO A 236 -19.72 4.21 3.62
C PRO A 236 -20.89 3.66 2.80
N LYS A 237 -21.02 4.07 1.54
CA LYS A 237 -21.93 3.45 0.55
C LYS A 237 -21.23 2.38 -0.30
N ALA A 238 -20.16 1.78 0.22
CA ALA A 238 -19.36 0.83 -0.54
C ALA A 238 -20.13 -0.48 -0.76
N MET A 239 -20.28 -0.91 -2.02
CA MET A 239 -20.87 -2.23 -2.35
C MET A 239 -19.90 -3.39 -2.10
N ARG A 240 -18.64 -3.10 -1.80
CA ARG A 240 -17.58 -4.09 -1.57
C ARG A 240 -16.88 -3.82 -0.24
N SER A 241 -16.44 -4.89 0.42
CA SER A 241 -15.62 -4.79 1.62
C SER A 241 -14.31 -4.05 1.34
N GLY A 242 -13.93 -3.16 2.27
CA GLY A 242 -12.64 -2.47 2.23
C GLY A 242 -11.47 -3.39 2.55
N ASN A 243 -10.25 -2.96 2.22
CA ASN A 243 -9.03 -3.74 2.44
C ASN A 243 -8.85 -4.15 3.91
N ALA A 244 -9.16 -3.27 4.88
CA ALA A 244 -9.12 -3.62 6.30
C ALA A 244 -10.05 -4.79 6.61
N ARG A 245 -11.31 -4.71 6.18
CA ARG A 245 -12.30 -5.77 6.40
C ARG A 245 -11.96 -7.06 5.68
N LEU A 246 -11.44 -6.98 4.45
CA LEU A 246 -11.03 -8.15 3.67
C LEU A 246 -9.94 -8.98 4.34
N HIS A 247 -9.10 -8.34 5.15
CA HIS A 247 -7.98 -8.97 5.84
C HIS A 247 -8.14 -8.99 7.37
N GLY A 248 -9.35 -8.73 7.89
CA GLY A 248 -9.61 -8.79 9.34
C GLY A 248 -8.88 -7.71 10.18
N MET A 249 -8.37 -6.66 9.56
CA MET A 249 -7.65 -5.58 10.23
C MET A 249 -8.61 -4.74 11.07
N ASN A 250 -8.47 -4.82 12.39
CA ASN A 250 -9.31 -4.15 13.39
C ASN A 250 -8.64 -2.92 14.03
N SER A 251 -7.32 -2.81 13.91
CA SER A 251 -6.52 -1.70 14.43
C SER A 251 -5.51 -1.21 13.40
N VAL A 252 -5.14 0.06 13.53
CA VAL A 252 -4.05 0.68 12.77
C VAL A 252 -2.71 0.16 13.30
N THR A 253 -1.77 -0.18 12.41
CA THR A 253 -0.38 -0.53 12.77
C THR A 253 0.57 0.64 12.51
N ILE A 254 1.71 0.68 13.20
CA ILE A 254 2.77 1.68 12.95
C ILE A 254 3.21 1.64 11.48
N ALA A 255 3.42 0.44 10.94
CA ALA A 255 3.81 0.24 9.55
C ALA A 255 2.72 0.72 8.57
N SER A 256 1.44 0.53 8.87
CA SER A 256 0.35 1.07 8.04
C SER A 256 0.29 2.60 8.05
N LEU A 257 0.61 3.26 9.17
CA LEU A 257 0.73 4.71 9.23
C LEU A 257 1.92 5.21 8.40
N ALA A 258 3.09 4.59 8.57
CA ALA A 258 4.28 4.91 7.80
C ALA A 258 4.06 4.69 6.29
N TYR A 259 3.32 3.64 5.94
CA TYR A 259 2.91 3.37 4.57
C TYR A 259 2.04 4.49 4.00
N ILE A 260 0.99 4.91 4.72
CA ILE A 260 0.15 6.03 4.31
C ILE A 260 0.96 7.32 4.17
N ALA A 261 1.80 7.65 5.15
CA ALA A 261 2.67 8.84 5.09
C ALA A 261 3.59 8.83 3.86
N THR A 262 4.10 7.65 3.48
CA THR A 262 4.93 7.47 2.29
C THR A 262 4.13 7.61 0.98
N GLN A 263 2.86 7.19 0.98
CA GLN A 263 1.99 7.24 -0.20
C GLN A 263 1.39 8.63 -0.45
N VAL A 264 1.23 9.44 0.59
CA VAL A 264 0.80 10.85 0.48
C VAL A 264 1.98 11.69 0.00
N ARG A 265 2.16 11.73 -1.33
CA ARG A 265 3.20 12.52 -2.03
C ARG A 265 2.67 13.12 -3.33
#